data_AF-A0A849ILD7-F1
#
_entry.id   AF-A0A849ILD7-F1
#
_cell.length_a   1.000
_cell.length_b   1.000
_cell.length_c   1.000
_cell.angle_alpha   90.00
_cell.angle_beta   90.00
_cell.angle_gamma   90.00
#
_symmetry.space_group_name_H-M   'P 1'
#
loop_
_entity.id
_entity.type
_entity.pdbx_description
1 polymer ?
#
loop_
_entity_poly.entity_id
_entity_poly.type
_entity_poly.pdbx_seq_one_letter_code
_entity_poly.pdbx_strand_id
1 'polypeptide(L)'
;MENFLKNIYTLIIQHMSYIRRLAEACGTGCEFPHKTEKECEFGKLFYSEVFPYVGEMPEDIRHAILEVERLHTQFHEKASNIQAPCTGSGQINDLHKIADFLIIRLTKLESARI
;
A
#
# COMPACT_ATOMS: atom_id res chain seq x y z
N MET A 1 -14.26 -9.97 -3.00
CA MET A 1 -14.24 -8.59 -2.48
C MET A 1 -14.55 -8.54 -0.98
N GLU A 2 -15.37 -9.46 -0.46
CA GLU A 2 -15.78 -9.49 0.95
C GLU A 2 -14.59 -9.48 1.93
N ASN A 3 -13.53 -10.26 1.67
CA ASN A 3 -12.37 -10.28 2.57
C ASN A 3 -11.54 -9.01 2.46
N PHE A 4 -11.38 -8.46 1.26
CA PHE A 4 -10.63 -7.22 1.07
C PHE A 4 -11.25 -6.06 1.87
N LEU A 5 -12.56 -5.84 1.74
CA LEU A 5 -13.26 -4.78 2.46
C LEU A 5 -13.27 -5.03 3.98
N LYS A 6 -13.54 -6.28 4.40
CA LYS A 6 -13.56 -6.64 5.83
C LYS A 6 -12.21 -6.42 6.52
N ASN A 7 -11.11 -6.59 5.79
CA ASN A 7 -9.76 -6.46 6.32
C ASN A 7 -9.08 -5.13 5.98
N ILE A 8 -9.77 -4.17 5.35
CA ILE A 8 -9.15 -2.95 4.81
C ILE A 8 -8.33 -2.18 5.85
N TYR A 9 -8.84 -2.04 7.07
CA TYR A 9 -8.13 -1.38 8.17
C TYR A 9 -6.91 -2.17 8.65
N THR A 10 -7.01 -3.51 8.72
CA THR A 10 -5.87 -4.38 9.04
C THR A 10 -4.77 -4.27 7.98
N LEU A 11 -5.15 -4.23 6.70
CA LEU A 11 -4.22 -4.07 5.58
C LEU A 11 -3.50 -2.71 5.63
N ILE A 12 -4.22 -1.63 5.99
CA ILE A 12 -3.64 -0.30 6.21
C ILE A 12 -2.63 -0.34 7.36
N ILE A 13 -2.99 -0.94 8.49
CA ILE A 13 -2.09 -1.05 9.66
C ILE A 13 -0.81 -1.80 9.30
N GLN A 14 -0.89 -2.85 8.47
CA GLN A 14 0.29 -3.59 8.01
C GLN A 14 1.27 -2.70 7.22
N HIS A 15 0.78 -1.75 6.41
CA HIS A 15 1.62 -0.80 5.67
C HIS A 15 2.26 0.22 6.60
N MET A 16 1.52 0.76 7.57
CA MET A 16 2.10 1.67 8.58
C MET A 16 3.16 0.96 9.43
N SER A 17 2.92 -0.29 9.81
CA SER A 17 3.91 -1.14 10.49
C SER A 17 5.14 -1.43 9.63
N TYR A 18 4.96 -1.61 8.32
CA TYR A 18 6.06 -1.78 7.38
C TYR A 18 6.97 -0.55 7.37
N ILE A 19 6.42 0.66 7.24
CA ILE A 19 7.22 1.91 7.23
C ILE A 19 7.99 2.05 8.54
N ARG A 20 7.34 1.81 9.68
CA ARG A 20 7.99 1.87 10.99
C ARG A 20 9.18 0.92 11.09
N ARG A 21 9.01 -0.35 10.71
CA ARG A 21 10.10 -1.35 10.77
C ARG A 21 11.23 -1.03 9.79
N LEU A 22 10.93 -0.46 8.62
CA LEU A 22 11.94 0.01 7.68
C LEU A 22 12.74 1.18 8.25
N ALA A 23 12.08 2.14 8.90
CA ALA A 23 12.73 3.25 9.58
C ALA A 23 13.64 2.77 10.73
N GLU A 24 13.16 1.80 11.52
CA GLU A 24 13.96 1.14 12.57
C GLU A 24 15.20 0.46 11.98
N ALA A 25 15.04 -0.33 10.90
CA ALA A 25 16.14 -1.01 10.21
C ALA A 25 17.18 -0.02 9.64
N CYS A 26 16.74 1.12 9.10
CA CYS A 26 17.65 2.20 8.71
C CYS A 26 18.46 2.75 9.88
N GLY A 27 17.83 2.93 11.05
CA GLY A 27 18.48 3.45 12.25
C GLY A 27 19.49 2.48 12.87
N THR A 28 19.25 1.17 12.74
CA THR A 28 20.15 0.13 13.26
C THR A 28 21.13 -0.40 12.21
N GLY A 29 20.96 -0.05 10.94
CA GLY A 29 21.76 -0.58 9.83
C GLY A 29 21.50 -2.07 9.53
N CYS A 30 20.35 -2.60 9.95
CA CYS A 30 19.99 -3.98 9.69
C CYS A 30 19.34 -4.15 8.31
N GLU A 31 19.55 -5.29 7.67
CA GLU A 31 18.85 -5.63 6.44
C GLU A 31 17.33 -5.67 6.69
N PHE A 32 16.57 -5.13 5.73
CA PHE A 32 15.12 -5.10 5.80
C PHE A 32 14.52 -5.97 4.67
N PRO A 33 13.68 -6.98 5.00
CA PRO A 33 13.08 -7.84 4.00
C PRO A 33 11.93 -7.12 3.28
N HIS A 34 12.23 -6.57 2.11
CA HIS A 34 11.22 -5.97 1.24
C HIS A 34 10.25 -7.02 0.70
N LYS A 35 9.00 -6.58 0.48
CA LYS A 35 7.99 -7.33 -0.26
C LYS A 35 7.61 -6.52 -1.49
N THR A 36 7.27 -7.21 -2.58
CA THR A 36 6.62 -6.58 -3.74
C THR A 36 5.14 -6.29 -3.43
N GLU A 37 4.52 -5.51 -4.32
CA GLU A 37 3.10 -5.20 -4.31
C GLU A 37 2.20 -6.42 -4.49
N LYS A 38 2.73 -7.58 -4.89
CA LYS A 38 1.95 -8.83 -5.01
C LYS A 38 2.19 -9.81 -3.86
N GLU A 39 3.22 -9.59 -3.07
CA GLU A 39 3.60 -10.47 -1.95
C GLU A 39 3.02 -10.02 -0.60
N CYS A 40 2.62 -8.74 -0.48
CA CYS A 40 1.93 -8.25 0.70
C CYS A 40 0.48 -8.77 0.74
N GLU A 41 -0.11 -8.90 1.94
CA GLU A 41 -1.49 -9.40 2.08
C GLU A 41 -2.52 -8.50 1.39
N PHE A 42 -2.25 -7.19 1.33
CA PHE A 42 -3.08 -6.27 0.56
C PHE A 42 -3.06 -6.64 -0.92
N GLY A 43 -1.88 -6.81 -1.51
CA GLY A 43 -1.69 -7.19 -2.90
C GLY A 43 -2.38 -8.51 -3.23
N LYS A 44 -2.19 -9.53 -2.40
CA LYS A 44 -2.83 -10.84 -2.56
C LYS A 44 -4.34 -10.72 -2.65
N LEU A 45 -4.96 -10.00 -1.72
CA LEU A 45 -6.42 -9.82 -1.71
C LEU A 45 -6.88 -8.88 -2.83
N PHE A 46 -6.18 -7.78 -3.06
CA PHE A 46 -6.52 -6.81 -4.10
C PHE A 46 -6.51 -7.43 -5.50
N TYR A 47 -5.43 -8.12 -5.86
CA TYR A 47 -5.28 -8.71 -7.19
C TYR A 47 -6.10 -9.99 -7.40
N SER A 48 -6.54 -10.67 -6.33
CA SER A 48 -7.42 -11.84 -6.45
C SER A 48 -8.90 -11.50 -6.37
N GLU A 49 -9.29 -10.46 -5.64
CA GLU A 49 -10.69 -10.20 -5.32
C GLU A 49 -11.26 -8.90 -5.88
N VAL A 50 -10.41 -7.93 -6.26
CA VAL A 50 -10.84 -6.59 -6.68
C VAL A 50 -10.43 -6.34 -8.12
N PHE A 51 -9.12 -6.40 -8.39
CA PHE A 51 -8.55 -6.06 -9.69
C PHE A 51 -9.08 -6.90 -10.88
N PRO A 52 -9.39 -8.20 -10.75
CA PRO A 52 -9.93 -8.99 -11.87
C PRO A 52 -11.24 -8.44 -12.45
N TYR A 53 -12.01 -7.73 -11.62
CA TYR A 53 -13.32 -7.19 -11.99
C TYR A 53 -13.26 -5.70 -12.38
N VAL A 54 -12.07 -5.09 -12.41
CA VAL A 54 -11.89 -3.64 -12.63
C VAL A 54 -12.50 -3.15 -13.95
N GLY A 55 -12.50 -4.01 -14.99
CA GLY A 55 -13.08 -3.71 -16.30
C GLY A 55 -14.61 -3.67 -16.32
N GLU A 56 -15.26 -4.32 -15.35
CA GLU A 56 -16.72 -4.43 -15.23
C GLU A 56 -17.31 -3.36 -14.30
N MET A 57 -16.46 -2.63 -13.56
CA MET A 57 -16.90 -1.61 -12.61
C MET A 57 -17.31 -0.30 -13.31
N PRO A 58 -18.24 0.47 -12.68
CA PRO A 58 -18.51 1.85 -13.07
C PRO A 58 -17.24 2.70 -13.20
N GLU A 59 -17.25 3.67 -14.11
CA GLU A 59 -16.05 4.44 -14.48
C GLU A 59 -15.37 5.14 -13.30
N ASP A 60 -16.17 5.72 -12.41
CA ASP A 60 -15.70 6.38 -11.19
C ASP A 60 -15.00 5.42 -10.23
N ILE A 61 -15.60 4.25 -10.00
CA ILE A 61 -15.03 3.18 -9.18
C ILE A 61 -13.76 2.64 -9.84
N ARG A 62 -13.80 2.37 -11.14
CA ARG A 62 -12.66 1.89 -11.93
C ARG A 62 -11.47 2.83 -11.80
N HIS A 63 -11.67 4.13 -11.98
CA HIS A 63 -10.60 5.13 -11.82
C HIS A 63 -10.02 5.12 -10.42
N ALA A 64 -10.85 5.00 -9.38
CA ALA A 64 -10.38 4.93 -8.00
C ALA A 64 -9.58 3.63 -7.73
N ILE A 65 -10.01 2.48 -8.24
CA ILE A 65 -9.27 1.21 -8.13
C ILE A 65 -7.91 1.29 -8.83
N LEU A 66 -7.85 1.87 -10.03
CA LEU A 66 -6.58 2.06 -10.76
C LEU A 66 -5.66 3.04 -10.02
N GLU A 67 -6.19 4.08 -9.38
CA GLU A 67 -5.38 4.99 -8.58
C GLU A 67 -4.82 4.30 -7.33
N VAL A 68 -5.62 3.44 -6.68
CA VAL A 68 -5.17 2.60 -5.55
C VAL A 68 -4.05 1.66 -5.98
N GLU A 69 -4.21 0.97 -7.11
CA GLU A 69 -3.17 0.08 -7.67
C GLU A 69 -1.87 0.86 -7.90
N ARG A 70 -1.95 1.98 -8.60
CA ARG A 70 -0.79 2.84 -8.87
C ARG A 70 -0.07 3.30 -7.60
N LEU A 71 -0.82 3.76 -6.60
CA LEU A 71 -0.26 4.22 -5.32
C LEU A 71 0.40 3.08 -4.54
N HIS A 72 -0.23 1.91 -4.52
CA HIS A 72 0.29 0.73 -3.85
C HIS A 72 1.57 0.21 -4.52
N THR A 73 1.60 0.13 -5.84
CA THR A 73 2.81 -0.22 -6.61
C THR A 73 3.92 0.80 -6.35
N GLN A 74 3.62 2.10 -6.43
CA GLN A 74 4.59 3.17 -6.14
C GLN A 74 5.15 3.11 -4.71
N PHE A 75 4.32 2.72 -3.73
CA PHE A 75 4.76 2.53 -2.35
C PHE A 75 5.84 1.45 -2.27
N HIS A 76 5.57 0.27 -2.83
CA HIS A 76 6.49 -0.87 -2.78
C HIS A 76 7.78 -0.61 -3.58
N GLU A 77 7.67 0.00 -4.77
CA GLU A 77 8.84 0.41 -5.56
C GLU A 77 9.73 1.38 -4.78
N LYS A 78 9.17 2.45 -4.22
CA LYS A 78 9.96 3.41 -3.44
C LYS A 78 10.55 2.78 -2.19
N ALA A 79 9.79 1.93 -1.51
CA ALA A 79 10.29 1.24 -0.32
C ALA A 79 11.49 0.35 -0.65
N SER A 80 11.44 -0.40 -1.75
CA SER A 80 12.53 -1.30 -2.18
C SER A 80 13.84 -0.59 -2.53
N ASN A 81 13.75 0.72 -2.87
CA ASN A 81 14.91 1.55 -3.15
C ASN A 81 15.58 2.11 -1.88
N ILE A 82 14.98 1.92 -0.69
CA ILE A 82 15.54 2.36 0.58
C ILE A 82 16.38 1.22 1.15
N GLN A 83 17.70 1.31 0.96
CA GLN A 83 18.65 0.37 1.53
C GLN A 83 19.13 0.85 2.90
N ALA A 84 19.14 -0.05 3.88
CA ALA A 84 19.73 0.23 5.18
C ALA A 84 21.27 0.08 5.14
N PRO A 85 22.02 0.91 5.88
CA PRO A 85 21.57 2.08 6.63
C PRO A 85 21.18 3.24 5.69
N CYS A 86 20.03 3.87 5.93
CA CYS A 86 19.60 5.05 5.18
C CYS A 86 19.74 6.31 6.04
N THR A 87 20.40 7.34 5.51
CA THR A 87 20.74 8.57 6.23
C THR A 87 19.67 9.66 6.12
N GLY A 88 18.65 9.45 5.28
CA GLY A 88 17.65 10.46 4.95
C GLY A 88 16.27 10.15 5.51
N SER A 89 15.81 10.94 6.49
CA SER A 89 14.40 10.97 6.93
C SER A 89 13.43 11.31 5.78
N GLY A 90 13.92 11.96 4.72
CA GLY A 90 13.14 12.31 3.53
C GLY A 90 12.52 11.11 2.80
N GLN A 91 13.26 10.00 2.66
CA GLN A 91 12.74 8.82 1.94
C GLN A 91 11.61 8.14 2.73
N ILE A 92 11.76 8.06 4.05
CA ILE A 92 10.71 7.55 4.95
C ILE A 92 9.49 8.48 4.96
N ASN A 93 9.70 9.79 4.98
CA ASN A 93 8.61 10.76 4.90
C ASN A 93 7.85 10.67 3.57
N ASP A 94 8.53 10.41 2.47
CA ASP A 94 7.87 10.22 1.17
C ASP A 94 7.02 8.94 1.13
N LEU A 95 7.45 7.87 1.80
CA LEU A 95 6.62 6.67 1.98
C LEU A 95 5.37 6.96 2.81
N HIS A 96 5.49 7.73 3.89
CA HIS A 96 4.34 8.15 4.69
C HIS A 96 3.32 8.92 3.84
N LYS A 97 3.76 9.87 3.01
CA LYS A 97 2.85 10.61 2.12
C LYS A 97 2.10 9.69 1.16
N ILE A 98 2.77 8.70 0.57
CA ILE A 98 2.13 7.76 -0.35
C ILE A 98 1.15 6.87 0.39
N ALA A 99 1.51 6.38 1.57
CA ALA A 99 0.62 5.62 2.42
C ALA A 99 -0.62 6.44 2.82
N ASP A 100 -0.47 7.72 3.17
CA ASP A 100 -1.59 8.61 3.46
C ASP A 100 -2.52 8.77 2.25
N PHE A 101 -1.97 8.97 1.05
CA PHE A 101 -2.78 9.04 -0.17
C PHE A 101 -3.52 7.74 -0.46
N LEU A 102 -2.85 6.59 -0.28
CA LEU A 102 -3.45 5.27 -0.44
C LEU A 102 -4.61 5.08 0.55
N ILE A 103 -4.42 5.44 1.82
CA ILE A 103 -5.44 5.36 2.87
C ILE A 103 -6.63 6.26 2.53
N ILE A 104 -6.39 7.50 2.11
CA ILE A 104 -7.46 8.43 1.72
C ILE A 104 -8.28 7.88 0.55
N ARG A 105 -7.65 7.20 -0.41
CA ARG A 105 -8.37 6.58 -1.53
C ARG A 105 -9.16 5.35 -1.11
N LEU A 106 -8.58 4.50 -0.27
CA LEU A 106 -9.24 3.32 0.28
C LEU A 106 -10.46 3.67 1.14
N THR A 107 -10.36 4.68 2.00
CA THR A 107 -11.50 5.13 2.83
C THR A 107 -12.62 5.74 1.99
N LYS A 108 -12.28 6.51 0.94
CA LYS A 108 -13.29 7.01 0.00
C LYS A 108 -14.02 5.88 -0.73
N LEU A 109 -13.29 4.86 -1.17
CA LEU A 109 -13.88 3.68 -1.82
C LEU A 109 -14.80 2.90 -0.87
N GLU A 110 -14.40 2.71 0.38
CA GLU A 110 -15.21 2.04 1.41
C GLU A 110 -16.47 2.84 1.76
N SER A 111 -16.35 4.16 1.89
CA SER A 111 -17.48 5.06 2.18
C SER A 111 -18.45 5.23 1.01
N ALA A 112 -17.97 5.07 -0.23
CA ALA A 112 -18.80 5.14 -1.43
C ALA A 112 -19.76 3.95 -1.58
N ARG A 113 -19.57 2.87 -0.78
CA ARG A 113 -20.38 1.65 -0.75
C ARG A 113 -20.96 1.24 -2.11
N ILE A 114 -20.17 0.43 -2.83
CA ILE A 114 -20.74 -0.66 -3.64
C ILE A 114 -21.64 -1.52 -2.74
#